data_AF-A0A3P6GUU6-F1
#
_entry.id   AF-A0A3P6GUU6-F1
#
_cell.length_a   1.000
_cell.length_b   1.000
_cell.length_c   1.000
_cell.angle_alpha   90.00
_cell.angle_beta   90.00
_cell.angle_gamma   90.00
#
_symmetry.space_group_name_H-M   'P 1'
#
loop_
_entity.id
_entity.type
_entity.pdbx_description
1 polymer ?
#
loop_
_entity_poly.entity_id
_entity_poly.type
_entity_poly.pdbx_seq_one_letter_code
_entity_poly.pdbx_strand_id
1 'polypeptide(L)'
;MKQIVKAVKAGLPVTDMPKYNFPIRILKTSKSVCSNNTRHDLVIVVKSGILGWDARTAFRAFMQREKARSPHLHVGVVFSLGLPRKHGGRLFNREGNIISLPGSNVHNPRSPVLVSSSP
;
A
#
# COMPACT_ATOMS: atom_id res chain seq x y z
N MET A 1 0.03 -5.54 -24.12
CA MET A 1 -0.74 -4.43 -23.47
C MET A 1 -2.26 -4.63 -23.49
N LYS A 2 -2.93 -4.73 -24.66
CA LYS A 2 -4.42 -4.85 -24.72
C LYS A 2 -4.99 -6.04 -23.92
N GLN A 3 -4.33 -7.21 -23.97
CA GLN A 3 -4.74 -8.40 -23.21
C GLN A 3 -4.57 -8.22 -21.69
N ILE A 4 -3.48 -7.59 -21.25
CA ILE A 4 -3.25 -7.25 -19.82
C ILE A 4 -4.37 -6.34 -19.31
N VAL A 5 -4.69 -5.28 -20.06
CA VAL A 5 -5.77 -4.35 -19.67
C VAL A 5 -7.13 -5.07 -19.59
N LYS A 6 -7.41 -5.98 -20.54
CA LYS A 6 -8.66 -6.77 -20.52
C LYS A 6 -8.72 -7.69 -19.30
N ALA A 7 -7.63 -8.38 -18.98
CA ALA A 7 -7.55 -9.27 -17.82
C ALA A 7 -7.70 -8.49 -16.50
N VAL A 8 -7.01 -7.35 -16.34
CA VAL A 8 -7.15 -6.47 -15.16
C VAL A 8 -8.60 -6.00 -15.00
N LYS A 9 -9.24 -5.54 -16.07
CA LYS A 9 -10.65 -5.10 -16.02
C LYS A 9 -11.62 -6.23 -15.66
N ALA A 10 -11.27 -7.47 -15.99
CA ALA A 10 -12.04 -8.66 -15.64
C ALA A 10 -11.68 -9.24 -14.26
N GLY A 11 -10.74 -8.62 -13.52
CA GLY A 11 -10.27 -9.14 -12.23
C GLY A 11 -9.46 -10.43 -12.32
N LEU A 12 -8.90 -10.74 -13.51
CA LEU A 12 -8.12 -11.95 -13.73
C LEU A 12 -6.63 -11.74 -13.40
N PRO A 13 -5.91 -12.80 -12.99
CA PRO A 13 -4.46 -12.73 -12.78
C PRO A 13 -3.73 -12.25 -14.03
N VAL A 14 -2.72 -11.40 -13.82
CA VAL A 14 -1.80 -10.92 -14.86
C VAL A 14 -0.37 -11.16 -14.40
N THR A 15 0.42 -11.76 -15.28
CA THR A 15 1.85 -12.06 -15.04
C THR A 15 2.77 -10.87 -15.31
N ASP A 16 2.24 -9.81 -15.91
CA ASP A 16 2.98 -8.60 -16.26
C ASP A 16 3.16 -7.72 -15.01
N MET A 17 4.42 -7.49 -14.62
CA MET A 17 4.74 -6.60 -13.49
C MET A 17 4.62 -5.14 -13.93
N PRO A 18 3.90 -4.28 -13.20
CA PRO A 18 3.75 -2.88 -13.58
C PRO A 18 5.11 -2.19 -13.65
N LYS A 19 5.43 -1.63 -14.81
CA LYS A 19 6.61 -0.79 -15.00
C LYS A 19 6.32 0.60 -14.47
N TYR A 20 6.80 0.91 -13.27
CA TYR A 20 6.64 2.24 -12.67
C TYR A 20 7.58 3.24 -13.33
N ASN A 21 7.06 4.43 -13.65
CA ASN A 21 7.81 5.51 -14.29
C ASN A 21 8.72 6.28 -13.30
N PHE A 22 8.69 5.90 -12.02
CA PHE A 22 9.42 6.52 -10.94
C PHE A 22 9.68 5.48 -9.84
N PRO A 23 10.85 5.52 -9.18
CA PRO A 23 11.13 4.62 -8.07
C PRO A 23 10.23 4.98 -6.89
N ILE A 24 9.42 4.02 -6.42
CA ILE A 24 8.58 4.17 -5.23
C ILE A 24 9.41 3.78 -4.01
N ARG A 25 9.46 4.65 -2.99
CA ARG A 25 10.13 4.32 -1.72
C ARG A 25 9.11 3.83 -0.70
N ILE A 26 9.29 2.59 -0.23
CA ILE A 26 8.52 2.01 0.87
C ILE A 26 9.26 2.34 2.17
N LEU A 27 8.60 3.06 3.09
CA LEU A 27 9.22 3.43 4.38
C LEU A 27 8.95 2.41 5.47
N LYS A 28 7.75 1.85 5.49
CA LYS A 28 7.31 0.92 6.52
C LYS A 28 6.32 -0.04 5.92
N THR A 29 6.57 -1.32 6.17
CA THR A 29 5.66 -2.41 5.83
C THR A 29 4.95 -2.92 7.10
N SER A 30 3.80 -3.55 6.90
CA SER A 30 3.06 -4.24 7.96
C SER A 30 3.89 -5.43 8.45
N LYS A 31 4.27 -5.46 9.73
CA LYS A 31 4.99 -6.61 10.30
C LYS A 31 4.12 -7.86 10.41
N SER A 32 2.81 -7.70 10.48
CA SER A 32 1.86 -8.81 10.61
C SER A 32 1.42 -9.41 9.27
N VAL A 33 1.68 -8.73 8.16
CA VAL A 33 1.32 -9.20 6.81
C VAL A 33 2.53 -9.34 5.88
N CYS A 34 3.49 -8.42 5.99
CA CYS A 34 4.66 -8.34 5.13
C CYS A 34 5.94 -8.67 5.91
N SER A 35 5.98 -9.86 6.52
CA SER A 35 7.18 -10.39 7.17
C SER A 35 7.56 -11.76 6.61
N ASN A 36 8.82 -12.16 6.79
CA ASN A 36 9.29 -13.47 6.33
C ASN A 36 8.62 -14.65 7.06
N ASN A 37 7.99 -14.39 8.21
CA ASN A 37 7.39 -15.42 9.06
C ASN A 37 5.86 -15.50 8.89
N THR A 38 5.29 -14.72 7.98
CA THR A 38 3.84 -14.67 7.73
C THR A 38 3.55 -15.21 6.34
N ARG A 39 2.65 -16.20 6.25
CA ARG A 39 2.20 -16.79 4.97
C ARG A 39 0.72 -16.49 4.76
N HIS A 40 0.38 -16.04 3.56
CA HIS A 40 -0.97 -15.69 3.16
C HIS A 40 -1.29 -16.33 1.82
N ASP A 41 -2.53 -16.78 1.64
CA ASP A 41 -3.04 -17.28 0.35
C ASP A 41 -3.39 -16.12 -0.58
N LEU A 42 -3.81 -14.99 0.01
CA LEU A 42 -4.16 -13.76 -0.68
C LEU A 42 -3.72 -12.56 0.15
N VAL A 43 -3.07 -11.59 -0.50
CA VAL A 43 -2.78 -10.28 0.11
C VAL A 43 -3.53 -9.19 -0.65
N ILE A 44 -4.40 -8.48 0.05
CA ILE A 44 -5.17 -7.36 -0.49
C ILE A 44 -4.48 -6.05 -0.09
N VAL A 45 -4.10 -5.27 -1.10
CA VAL A 45 -3.48 -3.95 -0.91
C VAL A 45 -4.50 -2.87 -1.27
N VAL A 46 -4.97 -2.13 -0.27
CA VAL A 46 -6.00 -1.09 -0.44
C VAL A 46 -5.35 0.29 -0.46
N LYS A 47 -5.52 1.04 -1.56
CA LYS A 47 -5.05 2.43 -1.64
C LYS A 47 -5.92 3.33 -0.76
N SER A 48 -5.31 4.11 0.13
CA SER A 48 -6.02 5.04 1.03
C SER A 48 -5.22 6.33 1.26
N GLY A 49 -5.90 7.40 1.69
CA GLY A 49 -5.27 8.63 2.19
C GLY A 49 -5.05 8.59 3.70
N ILE A 50 -4.18 9.45 4.25
CA ILE A 50 -3.92 9.53 5.69
C ILE A 50 -5.21 9.78 6.49
N LEU A 51 -6.02 10.74 6.04
CA LEU A 51 -7.28 11.14 6.68
C LEU A 51 -8.43 10.14 6.50
N GLY A 52 -8.26 9.09 5.68
CA GLY A 52 -9.32 8.10 5.41
C GLY A 52 -9.53 7.08 6.53
N TRP A 53 -9.49 7.47 7.80
CA TRP A 53 -9.53 6.53 8.92
C TRP A 53 -10.84 5.74 8.97
N ASP A 54 -11.99 6.39 8.85
CA ASP A 54 -13.30 5.74 8.90
C ASP A 54 -13.46 4.69 7.80
N ALA A 55 -13.05 5.02 6.57
CA ALA A 55 -13.09 4.10 5.44
C ALA A 55 -12.21 2.86 5.68
N ARG A 56 -11.02 3.04 6.27
CA ARG A 56 -10.16 1.92 6.66
C ARG A 56 -10.83 1.07 7.74
N THR A 57 -11.40 1.69 8.77
CA THR A 57 -12.09 1.00 9.87
C THR A 57 -13.27 0.17 9.36
N ALA A 58 -14.12 0.74 8.50
CA ALA A 58 -15.23 0.05 7.87
C ALA A 58 -14.74 -1.15 7.02
N PHE A 59 -13.68 -0.96 6.23
CA PHE A 59 -13.09 -2.04 5.43
C PHE A 59 -12.49 -3.16 6.29
N ARG A 60 -11.84 -2.81 7.41
CA ARG A 60 -11.34 -3.81 8.37
C ARG A 60 -12.47 -4.65 8.92
N ALA A 61 -13.56 -4.02 9.37
CA ALA A 61 -14.73 -4.72 9.91
C ALA A 61 -15.36 -5.64 8.85
N PHE A 62 -15.43 -5.19 7.60
CA PHE A 62 -15.85 -6.02 6.48
C PHE A 62 -14.95 -7.25 6.31
N MET A 63 -13.63 -7.06 6.22
CA MET A 63 -12.70 -8.17 6.03
C MET A 63 -12.66 -9.14 7.21
N GLN A 64 -12.91 -8.69 8.43
CA GLN A 64 -13.05 -9.58 9.59
C GLN A 64 -14.25 -10.53 9.42
N ARG A 65 -15.40 -10.01 8.94
CA ARG A 65 -16.58 -10.83 8.66
C ARG A 65 -16.33 -11.84 7.54
N GLU A 66 -15.66 -11.42 6.46
CA GLU A 66 -15.34 -12.32 5.35
C GLU A 66 -14.35 -13.42 5.76
N LYS A 67 -13.36 -13.10 6.59
CA LYS A 67 -12.45 -14.11 7.17
C LYS A 67 -13.19 -15.13 8.02
N ALA A 68 -14.17 -14.69 8.83
CA ALA A 68 -14.98 -15.60 9.63
C ALA A 68 -15.83 -16.55 8.77
N ARG A 69 -16.25 -16.12 7.58
CA ARG A 69 -16.97 -16.95 6.60
C ARG A 69 -16.07 -17.91 5.82
N SER A 70 -14.76 -17.68 5.81
CA SER A 70 -13.80 -18.48 5.05
C SER A 70 -12.57 -18.80 5.91
N PRO A 71 -12.72 -19.63 6.96
CA PRO A 71 -11.69 -19.87 7.95
C PRO A 71 -10.42 -20.54 7.39
N HIS A 72 -10.54 -21.22 6.25
CA HIS A 72 -9.42 -21.88 5.58
C HIS A 72 -8.61 -20.94 4.66
N LEU A 73 -9.05 -19.70 4.45
CA LEU A 73 -8.37 -18.73 3.59
C LEU A 73 -7.60 -17.69 4.41
N HIS A 74 -6.27 -17.77 4.37
CA HIS A 74 -5.40 -16.90 5.15
C HIS A 74 -5.17 -15.57 4.43
N VAL A 75 -6.13 -14.63 4.55
CA VAL A 75 -6.06 -13.33 3.87
C VAL A 75 -5.26 -12.29 4.66
N GLY A 76 -4.19 -11.75 4.06
CA GLY A 76 -3.50 -10.55 4.53
C GLY A 76 -4.15 -9.28 3.96
N VAL A 77 -4.28 -8.23 4.76
CA VAL A 77 -4.84 -6.94 4.30
C VAL A 77 -3.90 -5.83 4.71
N VAL A 78 -3.50 -4.97 3.78
CA VAL A 78 -2.68 -3.79 4.06
C VAL A 78 -3.24 -2.56 3.36
N PHE A 79 -3.14 -1.41 4.02
CA PHE A 79 -3.47 -0.13 3.39
C PHE A 79 -2.20 0.55 2.89
N SER A 80 -2.15 0.88 1.62
CA SER A 80 -1.09 1.69 1.02
C SER A 80 -1.43 3.17 1.19
N LEU A 81 -0.61 3.88 1.97
CA LEU A 81 -0.77 5.30 2.28
C LEU A 81 0.37 6.12 1.69
N GLY A 82 0.02 7.19 0.98
CA GLY A 82 0.99 8.22 0.61
C GLY A 82 1.33 9.13 1.79
N LEU A 83 2.57 9.63 1.84
CA LEU A 83 2.92 10.75 2.73
C LEU A 83 2.68 12.09 2.01
N PRO A 84 1.81 12.97 2.56
CA PRO A 84 1.63 14.32 2.05
C PRO A 84 2.95 15.09 2.10
N ARG A 85 3.23 15.82 1.04
CA ARG A 85 4.39 16.70 0.95
C ARG A 85 3.98 18.08 1.44
N LYS A 86 4.83 18.73 2.23
CA LYS A 86 4.57 20.11 2.68
C LYS A 86 4.82 21.09 1.52
N HIS A 87 5.96 20.94 0.85
CA HIS A 87 6.35 21.63 -0.38
C HIS A 87 7.17 20.66 -1.27
N GLY A 88 7.53 21.07 -2.50
CA GLY A 88 8.42 20.27 -3.35
C GLY A 88 9.71 19.87 -2.62
N GLY A 89 10.22 18.66 -2.87
CA GLY A 89 11.41 18.14 -2.20
C GLY A 89 11.13 16.99 -1.21
N ARG A 90 11.86 16.98 -0.08
CA ARG A 90 12.02 15.82 0.82
C ARG A 90 11.33 15.97 2.18
N LEU A 91 10.54 17.03 2.33
CA LEU A 91 9.82 17.36 3.56
C LEU A 91 8.37 16.92 3.44
N PHE A 92 8.00 15.98 4.30
CA PHE A 92 6.67 15.40 4.38
C PHE A 92 5.98 15.89 5.65
N ASN A 93 4.68 16.16 5.56
CA ASN A 93 3.87 16.52 6.72
C ASN A 93 2.87 15.40 6.98
N ARG A 94 2.96 14.80 8.15
CA ARG A 94 1.98 13.85 8.66
C ARG A 94 1.35 14.44 9.91
N GLU A 95 0.15 14.98 9.78
CA GLU A 95 -0.65 15.46 10.93
C GLU A 95 0.12 16.46 11.80
N GLY A 96 0.86 17.38 11.17
CA GLY A 96 1.70 18.38 11.85
C GLY A 96 3.15 17.92 12.10
N ASN A 97 3.43 16.62 12.01
CA ASN A 97 4.78 16.09 12.15
C ASN A 97 5.57 16.20 10.84
N ILE A 98 6.65 16.98 10.86
CA ILE A 98 7.54 17.13 9.71
C ILE A 98 8.53 15.96 9.68
N ILE A 99 8.46 15.15 8.63
CA ILE A 99 9.38 14.04 8.37
C ILE A 99 10.30 14.46 7.23
N SER A 100 11.60 14.55 7.50
CA SER A 100 12.63 14.71 6.48
C SER A 100 13.19 13.34 6.12
N LEU A 101 13.07 12.96 4.84
CA LEU A 101 13.64 11.70 4.38
C LEU A 101 15.06 11.92 3.87
N PRO A 102 16.09 11.27 4.47
CA PRO A 102 17.47 11.41 4.03
C PRO A 102 17.66 10.79 2.64
N GLY A 103 18.76 11.15 1.98
CA GLY A 103 19.25 10.34 0.86
C GLY A 103 20.29 10.98 -0.03
N SER A 104 20.83 10.11 -0.87
CA SER A 104 21.91 10.33 -1.82
C SER A 104 21.47 11.16 -3.02
N ASN A 105 22.42 11.89 -3.62
CA ASN A 105 22.27 12.81 -4.75
C ASN A 105 21.77 12.18 -6.08
N VAL A 106 21.20 10.96 -6.02
CA VAL A 106 20.81 10.16 -7.19
C VAL A 106 19.27 10.03 -7.31
N HIS A 107 18.48 10.68 -6.45
CA HIS A 107 17.02 10.47 -6.42
C HIS A 107 16.20 11.70 -6.83
N ASN A 108 15.30 11.47 -7.79
CA ASN A 108 14.31 12.42 -8.27
C ASN A 108 13.43 12.88 -7.09
N PRO A 109 13.42 14.17 -6.73
CA PRO A 109 12.63 14.69 -5.62
C PRO A 109 11.12 14.51 -5.83
N ARG A 110 10.64 14.07 -7.01
CA ARG A 110 9.22 13.78 -7.30
C ARG A 110 8.77 12.35 -7.01
N SER A 111 9.65 11.46 -6.57
CA SER A 111 9.30 10.06 -6.30
C SER A 111 8.27 9.90 -5.16
N PRO A 112 7.16 9.16 -5.36
CA PRO A 112 6.17 8.94 -4.33
C PRO A 112 6.70 8.02 -3.23
N VAL A 113 6.16 8.22 -2.03
CA VAL A 113 6.56 7.51 -0.82
C VAL A 113 5.34 6.84 -0.21
N LEU A 114 5.48 5.54 0.08
CA LEU A 114 4.41 4.71 0.61
C LEU A 114 4.72 4.21 2.02
N VAL A 115 3.68 4.20 2.84
CA VAL A 115 3.63 3.56 4.16
C VAL A 115 2.50 2.55 4.12
N SER A 116 2.77 1.31 4.49
CA SER A 116 1.68 0.35 4.70
C SER A 116 1.29 0.32 6.17
N SER A 117 -0.01 0.39 6.46
CA SER A 117 -0.54 0.14 7.81
C SER A 117 -1.24 -1.21 7.87
N SER A 118 -0.91 -2.01 8.90
CA SER A 118 -1.58 -3.25 9.26
C SER A 118 -3.06 -3.05 9.64
N PRO A 119 -3.87 -4.13 9.68
CA PRO A 119 -5.10 -4.27 10.49
C PRO A 119 -5.01 -3.53 11.81
#